data_AF-A0A2U8H2W7-F1
#
_entry.id   AF-A0A2U8H2W7-F1
#
_cell.length_a   1.000
_cell.length_b   1.000
_cell.length_c   1.000
_cell.angle_alpha   90.00
_cell.angle_beta   90.00
_cell.angle_gamma   90.00
#
_symmetry.space_group_name_H-M   'P 1'
#
loop_
_entity.id
_entity.type
_entity.pdbx_description
1 polymer ?
#
loop_
_entity_poly.entity_id
_entity_poly.type
_entity_poly.pdbx_seq_one_letter_code
_entity_poly.pdbx_strand_id
1 'polypeptide(L)'
;MGNAMIKTTLLSRAACVALALATTSCGFFDSADKAAPEIPFAPYAEGYAGKPDFAQLEYQHPISTADLYKITPKNLSYLDQEQVDQIYARLTAGPIPDGAFEGDLFFPRGTSGKLRLSEIAGGGLKGLLVNIAGAKLDLAGEILWKGKVFYRGERVLRNRIEDLTTLKKLGLVEESADNPLQKATFNGKDQWLLFPAKLYCGQSLLDGRRESIIIDYAFTDELPAYRRMPDMLAGRNGFAIRDEIRMVYPGFYLGRAYMDRAFVVNFVLYNKEISEQAREAFMKTGKVEEDCWGGTQQRMVQAKDASHG
;
A
#
# COMPACT_ATOMS: atom_id res chain seq x y z
N MET A 1 73.70 23.14 4.15
CA MET A 1 73.27 24.03 3.05
C MET A 1 73.21 23.20 1.79
N GLY A 2 72.10 23.24 1.04
CA GLY A 2 72.02 22.65 -0.30
C GLY A 2 70.99 21.52 -0.42
N ASN A 3 69.77 21.90 -0.81
CA ASN A 3 68.68 21.04 -1.23
C ASN A 3 69.05 20.21 -2.48
N ALA A 4 68.61 18.96 -2.54
CA ALA A 4 68.17 18.33 -3.79
C ALA A 4 67.17 17.20 -3.48
N MET A 5 65.89 17.51 -3.68
CA MET A 5 64.77 16.57 -3.69
C MET A 5 64.99 15.48 -4.74
N ILE A 6 65.01 14.22 -4.33
CA ILE A 6 64.76 13.08 -5.20
C ILE A 6 63.29 12.71 -5.04
N LYS A 7 62.48 13.05 -6.06
CA LYS A 7 61.10 12.60 -6.18
C LYS A 7 61.10 11.16 -6.71
N THR A 8 60.87 10.20 -5.83
CA THR A 8 60.59 8.81 -6.20
C THR A 8 59.13 8.70 -6.63
N THR A 9 58.91 8.38 -7.90
CA THR A 9 57.61 8.14 -8.51
C THR A 9 57.05 6.80 -8.01
N LEU A 10 56.18 6.83 -6.99
CA LEU A 10 55.29 5.70 -6.69
C LEU A 10 54.07 5.79 -7.61
N LEU A 11 53.98 4.87 -8.57
CA LEU A 11 52.71 4.53 -9.23
C LEU A 11 51.76 3.96 -8.16
N SER A 12 50.91 4.80 -7.58
CA SER A 12 49.73 4.33 -6.88
C SER A 12 48.69 3.88 -7.91
N ARG A 13 48.48 2.56 -7.99
CA ARG A 13 47.33 1.97 -8.68
C ARG A 13 46.06 2.53 -8.04
N ALA A 14 45.39 3.43 -8.74
CA ALA A 14 44.02 3.81 -8.42
C ALA A 14 43.12 2.59 -8.66
N ALA A 15 42.85 1.84 -7.60
CA ALA A 15 41.74 0.89 -7.59
C ALA A 15 40.46 1.72 -7.40
N CYS A 16 39.82 2.08 -8.51
CA CYS A 16 38.42 2.52 -8.50
C CYS A 16 37.57 1.33 -8.02
N VAL A 17 37.32 1.26 -6.72
CA VAL A 17 36.18 0.50 -6.20
C VAL A 17 34.95 1.31 -6.55
N ALA A 18 34.41 1.07 -7.74
CA ALA A 18 33.05 1.45 -8.07
C ALA A 18 32.13 0.67 -7.13
N LEU A 19 31.73 1.33 -6.04
CA LEU A 19 30.69 0.83 -5.15
C LEU A 19 29.37 0.91 -5.92
N ALA A 20 29.06 -0.14 -6.68
CA ALA A 20 27.75 -0.34 -7.28
C ALA A 20 26.75 -0.64 -6.15
N LEU A 21 26.27 0.42 -5.49
CA LEU A 21 25.03 0.37 -4.71
C LEU A 21 23.87 0.31 -5.71
N ALA A 22 23.65 -0.88 -6.27
CA ALA A 22 22.42 -1.18 -6.96
C ALA A 22 21.33 -1.32 -5.90
N THR A 23 20.56 -0.26 -5.68
CA THR A 23 19.30 -0.32 -4.94
C THR A 23 18.29 -1.10 -5.77
N THR A 24 18.20 -2.41 -5.57
CA THR A 24 17.20 -3.27 -6.20
C THR A 24 15.85 -3.16 -5.48
N SER A 25 15.21 -1.99 -5.56
CA SER A 25 13.75 -1.88 -5.44
C SER A 25 13.11 -1.29 -6.71
N CYS A 26 13.92 -0.88 -7.70
CA CYS A 26 13.46 -0.51 -9.03
C CYS A 26 13.04 -1.76 -9.80
N GLY A 27 11.75 -1.99 -9.96
CA GLY A 27 11.26 -3.05 -10.86
C GLY A 27 9.75 -3.15 -10.94
N PHE A 28 9.07 -3.11 -9.80
CA PHE A 28 7.61 -3.29 -9.78
C PHE A 28 6.85 -1.94 -9.78
N PHE A 29 7.27 -1.00 -8.93
CA PHE A 29 6.70 0.35 -8.90
C PHE A 29 7.23 1.23 -10.05
N ASP A 30 8.46 0.97 -10.50
CA ASP A 30 9.12 1.67 -11.62
C ASP A 30 8.89 0.99 -12.99
N SER A 31 7.87 0.14 -13.12
CA SER A 31 7.56 -0.58 -14.37
C SER A 31 7.59 0.35 -15.59
N ALA A 32 7.98 -0.15 -16.77
CA ALA A 32 8.00 0.67 -17.99
C ALA A 32 6.60 0.90 -18.60
N ASP A 33 5.53 0.53 -17.88
CA ASP A 33 4.15 0.66 -18.34
C ASP A 33 3.83 2.09 -18.80
N LYS A 34 3.12 2.18 -19.94
CA LYS A 34 2.74 3.43 -20.61
C LYS A 34 1.24 3.55 -20.86
N ALA A 35 0.46 2.57 -20.40
CA ALA A 35 -0.97 2.48 -20.64
C ALA A 35 -1.66 1.78 -19.47
N ALA A 36 -2.99 1.93 -19.40
CA ALA A 36 -3.85 1.21 -18.47
C ALA A 36 -3.83 -0.32 -18.73
N PRO A 37 -4.11 -1.16 -17.72
CA PRO A 37 -4.21 -2.60 -17.91
C PRO A 37 -5.36 -2.96 -18.86
N GLU A 38 -5.10 -3.84 -19.82
CA GLU A 38 -6.11 -4.33 -20.77
C GLU A 38 -6.98 -5.42 -20.14
N ILE A 39 -8.00 -4.99 -19.38
CA ILE A 39 -8.96 -5.84 -18.68
C ILE A 39 -10.41 -5.35 -18.95
N PRO A 40 -11.43 -6.21 -18.82
CA PRO A 40 -12.81 -5.80 -19.08
C PRO A 40 -13.33 -4.84 -18.00
N PHE A 41 -14.11 -3.84 -18.42
CA PHE A 41 -14.83 -2.91 -17.56
C PHE A 41 -16.28 -2.82 -18.03
N ALA A 42 -17.21 -2.59 -17.10
CA ALA A 42 -18.57 -2.21 -17.45
C ALA A 42 -18.60 -0.73 -17.89
N PRO A 43 -19.49 -0.35 -18.82
CA PRO A 43 -19.71 1.05 -19.13
C PRO A 43 -20.24 1.81 -17.91
N TYR A 44 -19.90 3.10 -17.82
CA TYR A 44 -20.39 4.00 -16.77
C TYR A 44 -20.54 5.41 -17.33
N ALA A 45 -21.34 6.23 -16.65
CA ALA A 45 -21.50 7.65 -16.92
C ALA A 45 -21.15 8.48 -15.68
N GLU A 46 -21.01 9.80 -15.86
CA GLU A 46 -20.81 10.70 -14.73
C GLU A 46 -22.02 10.69 -13.77
N GLY A 47 -21.74 10.83 -12.48
CA GLY A 47 -22.74 10.81 -11.42
C GLY A 47 -23.10 9.42 -10.92
N TYR A 48 -23.67 9.35 -9.71
CA TYR A 48 -23.89 8.08 -9.01
C TYR A 48 -24.79 7.10 -9.76
N ALA A 49 -25.86 7.59 -10.40
CA ALA A 49 -26.81 6.75 -11.14
C ALA A 49 -26.22 6.12 -12.41
N GLY A 50 -25.10 6.63 -12.90
CA GLY A 50 -24.39 6.11 -14.06
C GLY A 50 -23.37 5.02 -13.73
N LYS A 51 -23.17 4.70 -12.44
CA LYS A 51 -22.21 3.68 -11.99
C LYS A 51 -22.82 2.27 -12.10
N PRO A 52 -22.01 1.25 -12.43
CA PRO A 52 -22.50 -0.13 -12.52
C PRO A 52 -22.85 -0.67 -11.15
N ASP A 53 -23.86 -1.55 -11.10
CA ASP A 53 -24.07 -2.43 -9.96
C ASP A 53 -22.90 -3.42 -9.86
N PHE A 54 -22.27 -3.52 -8.70
CA PHE A 54 -21.08 -4.36 -8.54
C PHE A 54 -21.35 -5.86 -8.61
N ALA A 55 -22.56 -6.32 -8.26
CA ALA A 55 -22.92 -7.73 -8.42
C ALA A 55 -23.11 -8.09 -9.89
N GLN A 56 -23.75 -7.21 -10.65
CA GLN A 56 -23.88 -7.34 -12.09
C GLN A 56 -22.52 -7.25 -12.81
N LEU A 57 -21.69 -6.28 -12.43
CA LEU A 57 -20.33 -6.10 -12.97
C LEU A 57 -19.51 -7.37 -12.82
N GLU A 58 -19.48 -7.97 -11.64
CA GLU A 58 -18.68 -9.16 -11.38
C GLU A 58 -19.18 -10.38 -12.15
N TYR A 59 -20.50 -10.51 -12.32
CA TYR A 59 -21.10 -11.58 -13.09
C TYR A 59 -20.85 -11.43 -14.60
N GLN A 60 -21.01 -10.22 -15.14
CA GLN A 60 -20.94 -9.95 -16.58
C GLN A 60 -19.51 -9.71 -17.08
N HIS A 61 -18.63 -9.21 -16.21
CA HIS A 61 -17.24 -8.85 -16.52
C HIS A 61 -16.27 -9.44 -15.49
N PRO A 62 -16.22 -10.78 -15.33
CA PRO A 62 -15.29 -11.42 -14.41
C PRO A 62 -13.84 -11.10 -14.81
N ILE A 63 -12.96 -10.97 -13.83
CA ILE A 63 -11.51 -10.80 -14.07
C ILE A 63 -10.84 -12.18 -13.96
N SER A 64 -10.23 -12.64 -15.05
CA SER A 64 -9.48 -13.89 -15.07
C SER A 64 -8.16 -13.81 -14.29
N THR A 65 -7.54 -14.94 -13.95
CA THR A 65 -6.19 -14.93 -13.35
C THR A 65 -5.18 -14.23 -14.25
N ALA A 66 -5.26 -14.46 -15.56
CA ALA A 66 -4.39 -13.82 -16.55
C ALA A 66 -4.57 -12.30 -16.57
N ASP A 67 -5.80 -11.82 -16.45
CA ASP A 67 -6.11 -10.38 -16.38
C ASP A 67 -5.58 -9.75 -15.09
N LEU A 68 -5.67 -10.43 -13.95
CA LEU A 68 -5.12 -9.94 -12.67
C LEU A 68 -3.62 -9.68 -12.79
N TYR A 69 -2.86 -10.55 -13.46
CA TYR A 69 -1.42 -10.36 -13.69
C TYR A 69 -1.07 -9.29 -14.73
N LYS A 70 -2.05 -8.73 -15.45
CA LYS A 70 -1.84 -7.52 -16.25
C LYS A 70 -1.80 -6.27 -15.39
N ILE A 71 -2.29 -6.32 -14.14
CA ILE A 71 -2.38 -5.16 -13.25
C ILE A 71 -1.05 -4.96 -12.54
N THR A 72 -0.54 -3.73 -12.60
CA THR A 72 0.70 -3.29 -11.93
C THR A 72 0.43 -1.98 -11.18
N PRO A 73 1.23 -1.62 -10.16
CA PRO A 73 1.08 -0.35 -9.46
C PRO A 73 1.05 0.84 -10.41
N LYS A 74 1.94 0.84 -11.39
CA LYS A 74 2.08 1.95 -12.32
C LYS A 74 0.94 2.03 -13.31
N ASN A 75 0.45 0.90 -13.82
CA ASN A 75 -0.61 0.97 -14.83
C ASN A 75 -1.98 1.36 -14.24
N LEU A 76 -2.18 1.16 -12.94
CA LEU A 76 -3.36 1.62 -12.21
C LEU A 76 -3.51 3.15 -12.23
N SER A 77 -2.43 3.94 -12.29
CA SER A 77 -2.54 5.40 -12.35
C SER A 77 -3.07 5.92 -13.70
N TYR A 78 -3.12 5.08 -14.74
CA TYR A 78 -3.72 5.46 -16.02
C TYR A 78 -5.25 5.24 -16.07
N LEU A 79 -5.79 4.50 -15.10
CA LEU A 79 -7.23 4.32 -14.93
C LEU A 79 -7.84 5.56 -14.25
N ASP A 80 -9.11 5.82 -14.46
CA ASP A 80 -9.86 6.72 -13.58
C ASP A 80 -10.36 6.00 -12.31
N GLN A 81 -10.93 6.76 -11.37
CA GLN A 81 -11.35 6.22 -10.08
C GLN A 81 -12.45 5.17 -10.20
N GLU A 82 -13.40 5.31 -11.13
CA GLU A 82 -14.48 4.33 -11.31
C GLU A 82 -13.93 3.01 -11.82
N GLN A 83 -12.97 3.04 -12.75
CA GLN A 83 -12.29 1.83 -13.20
C GLN A 83 -11.54 1.12 -12.06
N VAL A 84 -10.88 1.87 -11.17
CA VAL A 84 -10.23 1.31 -9.97
C VAL A 84 -11.25 0.71 -9.01
N ASP A 85 -12.39 1.38 -8.79
CA ASP A 85 -13.51 0.88 -7.97
C ASP A 85 -14.06 -0.44 -8.55
N GLN A 86 -14.26 -0.50 -9.86
CA GLN A 86 -14.67 -1.71 -10.57
C GLN A 86 -13.67 -2.86 -10.37
N ILE A 87 -12.36 -2.60 -10.43
CA ILE A 87 -11.34 -3.63 -10.12
C ILE A 87 -11.55 -4.11 -8.69
N TYR A 88 -11.52 -3.20 -7.71
CA TYR A 88 -11.59 -3.53 -6.29
C TYR A 88 -12.85 -4.36 -5.93
N ALA A 89 -14.00 -3.98 -6.48
CA ALA A 89 -15.28 -4.67 -6.26
C ALA A 89 -15.27 -6.14 -6.75
N ARG A 90 -14.39 -6.49 -7.68
CA ARG A 90 -14.24 -7.85 -8.24
C ARG A 90 -13.12 -8.66 -7.60
N LEU A 91 -12.35 -8.08 -6.68
CA LEU A 91 -11.30 -8.78 -5.94
C LEU A 91 -11.87 -9.53 -4.74
N THR A 92 -11.18 -10.58 -4.31
CA THR A 92 -11.39 -11.21 -3.00
C THR A 92 -10.48 -10.56 -1.96
N ALA A 93 -10.74 -10.81 -0.69
CA ALA A 93 -9.82 -10.40 0.37
C ALA A 93 -8.46 -11.10 0.21
N GLY A 94 -8.48 -12.40 -0.12
CA GLY A 94 -7.30 -13.26 -0.09
C GLY A 94 -6.88 -13.57 1.36
N PRO A 95 -5.67 -14.10 1.55
CA PRO A 95 -5.12 -14.28 2.88
C PRO A 95 -4.73 -12.93 3.47
N ILE A 96 -4.83 -12.78 4.80
CA ILE A 96 -4.21 -11.66 5.48
C ILE A 96 -2.70 -11.72 5.20
N PRO A 97 -2.05 -10.62 4.76
CA PRO A 97 -0.63 -10.64 4.49
C PRO A 97 0.17 -11.02 5.73
N ASP A 98 1.33 -11.63 5.52
CA ASP A 98 2.29 -11.93 6.59
C ASP A 98 3.70 -11.55 6.14
N GLY A 99 4.47 -10.94 7.04
CA GLY A 99 5.80 -10.42 6.74
C GLY A 99 5.80 -9.03 6.09
N ALA A 100 6.92 -8.68 5.48
CA ALA A 100 7.19 -7.34 4.96
C ALA A 100 6.64 -7.14 3.53
N PHE A 101 5.96 -6.02 3.32
CA PHE A 101 5.43 -5.59 2.03
C PHE A 101 5.89 -4.17 1.73
N GLU A 102 6.38 -3.94 0.52
CA GLU A 102 6.61 -2.60 -0.01
C GLU A 102 5.25 -2.00 -0.40
N GLY A 103 5.08 -0.70 -0.25
CA GLY A 103 3.83 -0.04 -0.60
C GLY A 103 4.05 1.28 -1.33
N ASP A 104 3.01 1.72 -2.02
CA ASP A 104 3.02 3.01 -2.69
C ASP A 104 1.61 3.58 -2.80
N LEU A 105 1.51 4.91 -2.79
CA LEU A 105 0.27 5.61 -3.10
C LEU A 105 0.15 5.78 -4.61
N PHE A 106 -1.07 5.76 -5.12
CA PHE A 106 -1.30 6.17 -6.50
C PHE A 106 -2.59 6.96 -6.64
N PHE A 107 -2.60 7.86 -7.61
CA PHE A 107 -3.73 8.71 -7.93
C PHE A 107 -4.26 8.32 -9.31
N PRO A 108 -5.52 7.88 -9.42
CA PRO A 108 -6.14 7.62 -10.72
C PRO A 108 -6.18 8.88 -11.57
N ARG A 109 -6.12 8.70 -12.88
CA ARG A 109 -6.20 9.76 -13.88
C ARG A 109 -7.40 10.67 -13.61
N GLY A 110 -7.17 11.98 -13.66
CA GLY A 110 -8.19 13.00 -13.40
C GLY A 110 -8.33 13.39 -11.92
N THR A 111 -7.70 12.65 -11.00
CA THR A 111 -7.61 13.04 -9.58
C THR A 111 -6.28 13.76 -9.35
N SER A 112 -6.29 14.94 -8.71
CA SER A 112 -5.04 15.65 -8.40
C SER A 112 -4.29 14.96 -7.26
N GLY A 113 -2.98 14.75 -7.40
CA GLY A 113 -2.10 14.14 -6.37
C GLY A 113 -1.89 14.95 -5.10
N LYS A 114 -2.69 16.00 -4.86
CA LYS A 114 -2.82 16.62 -3.55
C LYS A 114 -3.97 15.93 -2.86
N LEU A 115 -3.73 15.32 -1.71
CA LEU A 115 -4.79 14.83 -0.85
C LEU A 115 -5.69 16.04 -0.55
N ARG A 116 -6.85 16.13 -1.20
CA ARG A 116 -7.78 17.24 -0.98
C ARG A 116 -8.53 17.03 0.33
N LEU A 117 -7.78 16.94 1.43
CA LEU A 117 -8.27 16.93 2.80
C LEU A 117 -9.24 18.09 3.06
N SER A 118 -9.03 19.23 2.38
CA SER A 118 -9.92 20.39 2.42
C SER A 118 -11.32 20.16 1.84
N GLU A 119 -11.50 19.20 0.92
CA GLU A 119 -12.82 18.83 0.37
C GLU A 119 -13.53 17.80 1.27
N ILE A 120 -12.76 16.97 1.97
CA ILE A 120 -13.25 15.99 2.95
C ILE A 120 -13.69 16.67 4.27
N ALA A 121 -13.16 17.87 4.56
CA ALA A 121 -13.50 18.65 5.74
C ALA A 121 -14.90 19.31 5.72
N GLY A 122 -15.68 19.14 4.64
CA GLY A 122 -17.00 19.75 4.45
C GLY A 122 -18.16 19.17 5.28
N GLY A 123 -17.94 18.23 6.21
CA GLY A 123 -19.06 17.65 6.96
C GLY A 123 -18.78 16.85 8.24
N GLY A 124 -17.56 16.31 8.45
CA GLY A 124 -17.25 15.47 9.63
C GLY A 124 -16.16 16.02 10.56
N LEU A 125 -15.27 16.86 10.04
CA LEU A 125 -14.06 17.34 10.73
C LEU A 125 -14.26 18.58 11.61
N LYS A 126 -15.46 18.79 12.17
CA LYS A 126 -15.74 19.97 13.03
C LYS A 126 -14.89 20.04 14.31
N GLY A 127 -14.10 19.00 14.62
CA GLY A 127 -13.20 18.96 15.78
C GLY A 127 -11.71 19.21 15.50
N LEU A 128 -11.24 19.20 14.24
CA LEU A 128 -9.80 19.30 13.94
C LEU A 128 -9.45 20.61 13.23
N LEU A 129 -9.74 21.74 13.87
CA LEU A 129 -9.01 22.97 13.63
C LEU A 129 -7.59 22.80 14.19
N VAL A 130 -6.63 22.41 13.35
CA VAL A 130 -5.22 22.49 13.75
C VAL A 130 -4.42 23.11 12.61
N ASN A 131 -3.74 24.21 12.95
CA ASN A 131 -2.81 25.01 12.18
C ASN A 131 -1.58 24.22 11.68
N ILE A 132 -1.78 23.11 10.97
CA ILE A 132 -0.72 22.40 10.27
C ILE A 132 -0.76 22.93 8.84
N ALA A 133 0.15 23.87 8.55
CA ALA A 133 0.34 24.44 7.20
C ALA A 133 0.25 23.32 6.14
N GLY A 134 -0.69 23.44 5.20
CA GLY A 134 -1.15 22.36 4.32
C GLY A 134 -0.09 21.64 3.48
N ALA A 135 1.15 22.11 3.43
CA ALA A 135 2.28 21.40 2.84
C ALA A 135 2.83 20.25 3.71
N LYS A 136 2.44 20.17 4.99
CA LYS A 136 3.03 19.24 5.98
C LYS A 136 2.28 17.91 6.11
N LEU A 137 1.04 17.81 5.62
CA LEU A 137 0.20 16.62 5.73
C LEU A 137 0.46 15.60 4.63
N ASP A 138 0.69 16.05 3.39
CA ASP A 138 0.98 15.19 2.24
C ASP A 138 2.24 14.33 2.46
N LEU A 139 3.28 14.91 3.07
CA LEU A 139 4.56 14.24 3.32
C LEU A 139 4.47 13.17 4.43
N ALA A 140 3.65 13.40 5.46
CA ALA A 140 3.40 12.40 6.51
C ALA A 140 2.56 11.24 5.96
N GLY A 141 1.63 11.53 5.05
CA GLY A 141 0.87 10.54 4.33
C GLY A 141 1.77 9.59 3.55
N GLU A 142 2.55 10.07 2.59
CA GLU A 142 3.45 9.21 1.79
C GLU A 142 4.37 8.32 2.64
N ILE A 143 4.86 8.83 3.79
CA ILE A 143 5.71 8.07 4.71
C ILE A 143 4.97 6.86 5.32
N LEU A 144 3.67 6.97 5.62
CA LEU A 144 2.86 5.88 6.19
C LEU A 144 2.64 4.72 5.21
N TRP A 145 2.68 4.95 3.90
CA TRP A 145 2.30 3.92 2.91
C TRP A 145 3.49 3.28 2.17
N LYS A 146 4.73 3.73 2.35
CA LYS A 146 5.91 3.18 1.66
C LYS A 146 6.31 1.75 2.04
N GLY A 147 6.06 1.35 3.28
CA GLY A 147 6.45 0.03 3.75
C GLY A 147 5.61 -0.42 4.92
N LYS A 148 5.19 -1.68 4.91
CA LYS A 148 4.40 -2.28 5.99
C LYS A 148 4.97 -3.64 6.36
N VAL A 149 4.84 -4.03 7.62
CA VAL A 149 5.09 -5.39 8.08
C VAL A 149 3.86 -5.89 8.80
N PHE A 150 3.41 -7.07 8.40
CA PHE A 150 2.24 -7.74 8.94
C PHE A 150 2.70 -8.88 9.82
N TYR A 151 2.12 -8.96 11.01
CA TYR A 151 2.25 -10.07 11.93
C TYR A 151 0.90 -10.78 11.95
N ARG A 152 0.65 -11.68 10.98
CA ARG A 152 -0.67 -12.28 10.74
C ARG A 152 -1.20 -12.98 12.00
N GLY A 153 -0.34 -13.72 12.68
CA GLY A 153 -0.68 -14.43 13.92
C GLY A 153 -1.05 -13.52 15.10
N GLU A 154 -0.46 -12.33 15.17
CA GLU A 154 -0.75 -11.33 16.21
C GLU A 154 -1.89 -10.39 15.83
N ARG A 155 -2.36 -10.44 14.57
CA ARG A 155 -3.34 -9.50 14.03
C ARG A 155 -2.89 -8.04 14.16
N VAL A 156 -1.60 -7.79 13.95
CA VAL A 156 -0.98 -6.46 14.03
C VAL A 156 -0.23 -6.14 12.75
N LEU A 157 -0.34 -4.90 12.31
CA LEU A 157 0.51 -4.29 11.29
C LEU A 157 1.36 -3.19 11.92
N ARG A 158 2.57 -3.00 11.39
CA ARG A 158 3.39 -1.80 11.65
C ARG A 158 3.85 -1.19 10.35
N ASN A 159 3.92 0.13 10.31
CA ASN A 159 4.52 0.85 9.19
C ASN A 159 6.04 0.87 9.35
N ARG A 160 6.74 0.61 8.25
CA ARG A 160 8.19 0.57 8.15
C ARG A 160 8.68 1.91 7.61
N ILE A 161 9.41 2.65 8.43
CA ILE A 161 9.92 3.98 8.09
C ILE A 161 11.44 3.90 7.92
N GLU A 162 11.97 4.25 6.74
CA GLU A 162 13.42 4.28 6.48
C GLU A 162 14.09 5.57 6.96
N ASP A 163 13.35 6.68 7.01
CA ASP A 163 13.91 8.00 7.37
C ASP A 163 12.95 8.76 8.29
N LEU A 164 13.37 8.94 9.55
CA LEU A 164 12.62 9.73 10.53
C LEU A 164 12.88 11.22 10.46
N THR A 165 13.79 11.70 9.60
CA THR A 165 14.22 13.10 9.56
C THR A 165 13.04 14.05 9.44
N THR A 166 12.09 13.73 8.57
CA THR A 166 10.86 14.50 8.41
C THR A 166 10.02 14.52 9.68
N LEU A 167 9.75 13.35 10.27
CA LEU A 167 8.92 13.23 11.46
C LEU A 167 9.57 13.94 12.68
N LYS A 168 10.90 13.85 12.81
CA LYS A 168 11.68 14.55 13.84
C LYS A 168 11.63 16.07 13.64
N LYS A 169 11.83 16.58 12.41
CA LYS A 169 11.71 18.02 12.09
C LYS A 169 10.33 18.59 12.38
N LEU A 170 9.29 17.76 12.27
CA LEU A 170 7.92 18.14 12.56
C LEU A 170 7.57 18.02 14.06
N GLY A 171 8.49 17.56 14.91
CA GLY A 171 8.23 17.32 16.33
C GLY A 171 7.22 16.18 16.57
N LEU A 172 7.05 15.29 15.60
CA LEU A 172 6.07 14.18 15.67
C LEU A 172 6.67 12.93 16.28
N VAL A 173 8.00 12.81 16.31
CA VAL A 173 8.73 11.68 16.89
C VAL A 173 9.77 12.21 17.85
N GLU A 174 9.63 11.84 19.11
CA GLU A 174 10.65 12.02 20.14
C GLU A 174 11.23 10.65 20.49
N GLU A 175 12.56 10.54 20.50
CA GLU A 175 13.30 9.32 20.85
C GLU A 175 14.10 9.62 22.11
N SER A 176 13.92 8.81 23.16
CA SER A 176 14.66 8.92 24.42
C SER A 176 15.23 7.56 24.80
N ALA A 177 16.27 7.56 25.65
CA ALA A 177 16.88 6.33 26.16
C ALA A 177 15.88 5.45 26.93
N ASP A 178 14.91 6.08 27.61
CA ASP A 178 13.88 5.40 28.40
C ASP A 178 12.72 4.87 27.53
N ASN A 179 12.61 5.30 26.28
CA ASN A 179 11.58 4.86 25.34
C ASN A 179 12.12 4.79 23.89
N PRO A 180 13.01 3.83 23.60
CA PRO A 180 13.63 3.69 22.29
C PRO A 180 12.59 3.32 21.23
N LEU A 181 12.80 3.79 20.00
CA LEU A 181 11.95 3.38 18.88
C LEU A 181 12.29 1.95 18.46
N GLN A 182 11.26 1.16 18.17
CA GLN A 182 11.45 -0.19 17.65
C GLN A 182 12.06 -0.13 16.25
N LYS A 183 13.07 -0.97 16.02
CA LYS A 183 13.73 -1.14 14.74
C LYS A 183 13.76 -2.62 14.37
N ALA A 184 13.69 -2.89 13.08
CA ALA A 184 13.98 -4.19 12.51
C ALA A 184 14.65 -4.01 11.16
N THR A 185 15.45 -5.00 10.77
CA THR A 185 16.17 -4.99 9.50
C THR A 185 15.34 -5.68 8.43
N PHE A 186 15.02 -4.97 7.35
CA PHE A 186 14.36 -5.52 6.17
C PHE A 186 15.16 -5.14 4.94
N ASN A 187 15.35 -6.09 4.01
CA ASN A 187 16.12 -5.87 2.78
C ASN A 187 17.51 -5.25 3.03
N GLY A 188 18.16 -5.64 4.14
CA GLY A 188 19.49 -5.14 4.53
C GLY A 188 19.51 -3.70 5.07
N LYS A 189 18.35 -3.08 5.33
CA LYS A 189 18.23 -1.74 5.91
C LYS A 189 17.52 -1.79 7.25
N ASP A 190 18.01 -1.02 8.21
CA ASP A 190 17.29 -0.79 9.45
C ASP A 190 16.12 0.17 9.21
N GLN A 191 14.93 -0.26 9.61
CA GLN A 191 13.71 0.51 9.47
C GLN A 191 13.03 0.62 10.83
N TRP A 192 12.48 1.80 11.12
CA TRP A 192 11.70 2.04 12.32
C TRP A 192 10.28 1.51 12.15
N LEU A 193 9.76 0.91 13.20
CA LEU A 193 8.40 0.38 13.25
C LEU A 193 7.50 1.35 14.02
N LEU A 194 6.58 1.98 13.32
CA LEU A 194 5.68 3.01 13.85
C LEU A 194 4.23 2.76 13.41
N PHE A 195 3.29 3.48 14.02
CA PHE A 195 1.87 3.46 13.68
C PHE A 195 1.31 2.04 13.67
N PRO A 196 1.25 1.35 14.82
CA PRO A 196 0.69 0.02 14.87
C PRO A 196 -0.81 0.07 14.55
N ALA A 197 -1.30 -0.90 13.79
CA ALA A 197 -2.70 -1.03 13.41
C ALA A 197 -3.21 -2.44 13.66
N LYS A 198 -4.51 -2.55 13.96
CA LYS A 198 -5.18 -3.84 14.18
C LYS A 198 -5.58 -4.42 12.83
N LEU A 199 -5.38 -5.73 12.66
CA LEU A 199 -5.75 -6.47 11.46
C LEU A 199 -6.97 -7.34 11.70
N TYR A 200 -8.00 -7.21 10.89
CA TYR A 200 -9.19 -8.08 10.98
C TYR A 200 -9.95 -8.14 9.67
N CYS A 201 -10.88 -9.08 9.56
CA CYS A 201 -11.83 -9.13 8.46
C CYS A 201 -13.05 -8.28 8.81
N GLY A 202 -13.45 -7.40 7.92
CA GLY A 202 -14.58 -6.52 8.15
C GLY A 202 -15.22 -6.05 6.86
N GLN A 203 -16.43 -5.53 6.98
CA GLN A 203 -17.21 -5.08 5.83
C GLN A 203 -16.48 -3.97 5.07
N SER A 204 -16.37 -4.09 3.73
CA SER A 204 -15.84 -3.01 2.88
C SER A 204 -16.80 -1.82 2.85
N LEU A 205 -16.23 -0.62 2.85
CA LEU A 205 -16.98 0.64 2.70
C LEU A 205 -17.33 0.94 1.24
N LEU A 206 -16.60 0.38 0.27
CA LEU A 206 -16.94 0.48 -1.15
C LEU A 206 -17.98 -0.57 -1.56
N ASP A 207 -17.80 -1.82 -1.13
CA ASP A 207 -18.59 -2.97 -1.58
C ASP A 207 -19.05 -3.84 -0.41
N GLY A 208 -20.24 -3.53 0.10
CA GLY A 208 -20.88 -4.17 1.24
C GLY A 208 -21.27 -5.65 1.05
N ARG A 209 -21.01 -6.26 -0.11
CA ARG A 209 -21.37 -7.66 -0.39
C ARG A 209 -20.38 -8.68 0.19
N ARG A 210 -19.17 -8.24 0.54
CA ARG A 210 -18.10 -9.10 1.07
C ARG A 210 -17.15 -8.33 1.99
N GLU A 211 -16.40 -9.06 2.77
CA GLU A 211 -15.37 -8.48 3.63
C GLU A 211 -14.11 -8.11 2.85
N SER A 212 -13.37 -7.16 3.42
CA SER A 212 -11.97 -6.86 3.08
C SER A 212 -11.11 -7.12 4.30
N ILE A 213 -9.80 -7.20 4.10
CA ILE A 213 -8.85 -7.15 5.20
C ILE A 213 -8.73 -5.69 5.62
N ILE A 214 -9.00 -5.42 6.89
CA ILE A 214 -8.98 -4.08 7.47
C ILE A 214 -7.66 -3.87 8.21
N ILE A 215 -7.02 -2.74 7.93
CA ILE A 215 -5.89 -2.21 8.69
C ILE A 215 -6.43 -0.99 9.46
N ASP A 216 -6.71 -1.20 10.73
CA ASP A 216 -7.45 -0.22 11.54
C ASP A 216 -6.54 0.47 12.55
N TYR A 217 -6.33 1.77 12.35
CA TYR A 217 -5.52 2.59 13.25
C TYR A 217 -6.34 3.15 14.41
N ALA A 218 -7.68 3.08 14.38
CA ALA A 218 -8.52 3.64 15.43
C ALA A 218 -8.17 3.07 16.82
N PHE A 219 -7.75 1.81 16.85
CA PHE A 219 -7.37 1.04 18.05
C PHE A 219 -5.85 0.96 18.27
N THR A 220 -5.07 1.85 17.65
CA THR A 220 -3.61 1.87 17.78
C THR A 220 -3.14 1.96 19.24
N ASP A 221 -3.91 2.65 20.09
CA ASP A 221 -3.65 2.89 21.52
C ASP A 221 -3.77 1.63 22.40
N GLU A 222 -4.38 0.58 21.88
CA GLU A 222 -4.54 -0.72 22.55
C GLU A 222 -3.43 -1.71 22.17
N LEU A 223 -2.54 -1.35 21.25
CA LEU A 223 -1.55 -2.26 20.67
C LEU A 223 -0.18 -2.15 21.35
N PRO A 224 0.60 -3.25 21.40
CA PRO A 224 1.97 -3.22 21.90
C PRO A 224 2.82 -2.18 21.17
N ALA A 225 3.69 -1.50 21.92
CA ALA A 225 4.59 -0.47 21.41
C ALA A 225 3.90 0.71 20.69
N TYR A 226 2.62 0.93 20.99
CA TYR A 226 1.98 2.22 20.77
C TYR A 226 2.75 3.33 21.47
N ARG A 227 2.84 4.48 20.79
CA ARG A 227 3.38 5.72 21.34
C ARG A 227 2.38 6.83 21.07
N ARG A 228 2.13 7.65 22.09
CA ARG A 228 1.19 8.79 21.96
C ARG A 228 1.50 9.65 20.73
N MET A 229 2.76 10.05 20.56
CA MET A 229 3.26 10.67 19.32
C MET A 229 4.30 9.75 18.67
N PRO A 230 4.20 9.45 17.36
CA PRO A 230 3.25 10.01 16.39
C PRO A 230 1.92 9.25 16.28
N ASP A 231 1.76 8.09 16.93
CA ASP A 231 0.73 7.12 16.53
C ASP A 231 -0.71 7.62 16.76
N MET A 232 -0.96 8.51 17.73
CA MET A 232 -2.31 9.06 17.94
C MET A 232 -2.85 9.83 16.75
N LEU A 233 -1.99 10.33 15.86
CA LEU A 233 -2.41 11.03 14.65
C LEU A 233 -3.21 10.12 13.71
N ALA A 234 -2.84 8.84 13.60
CA ALA A 234 -3.57 7.89 12.78
C ALA A 234 -4.82 7.34 13.49
N GLY A 235 -4.82 7.36 14.83
CA GLY A 235 -5.87 6.77 15.64
C GLY A 235 -7.16 7.59 15.74
N ARG A 236 -8.10 7.10 16.55
CA ARG A 236 -9.46 7.65 16.69
C ARG A 236 -9.51 9.09 17.18
N ASN A 237 -8.47 9.54 17.88
CA ASN A 237 -8.33 10.91 18.38
C ASN A 237 -7.61 11.84 17.38
N GLY A 238 -7.20 11.32 16.23
CA GLY A 238 -6.58 12.05 15.13
C GLY A 238 -7.42 11.93 13.87
N PHE A 239 -6.85 11.33 12.83
CA PHE A 239 -7.47 11.16 11.51
C PHE A 239 -8.42 9.96 11.43
N ALA A 240 -8.44 9.06 12.42
CA ALA A 240 -9.24 7.84 12.39
C ALA A 240 -9.04 7.07 11.07
N ILE A 241 -7.77 6.77 10.76
CA ILE A 241 -7.40 6.11 9.52
C ILE A 241 -7.87 4.66 9.56
N ARG A 242 -8.57 4.26 8.50
CA ARG A 242 -8.95 2.87 8.24
C ARG A 242 -8.58 2.56 6.80
N ASP A 243 -7.68 1.60 6.61
CA ASP A 243 -7.43 1.07 5.29
C ASP A 243 -8.20 -0.25 5.10
N GLU A 244 -8.62 -0.51 3.86
CA GLU A 244 -9.11 -1.83 3.44
C GLU A 244 -8.34 -2.31 2.23
N ILE A 245 -7.87 -3.56 2.27
CA ILE A 245 -7.11 -4.18 1.18
C ILE A 245 -7.82 -5.42 0.65
N ARG A 246 -7.66 -5.65 -0.65
CA ARG A 246 -8.09 -6.86 -1.36
C ARG A 246 -6.96 -7.36 -2.27
N MET A 247 -6.87 -8.66 -2.42
CA MET A 247 -5.78 -9.29 -3.17
C MET A 247 -6.05 -9.19 -4.68
N VAL A 248 -5.10 -8.62 -5.43
CA VAL A 248 -5.08 -8.66 -6.89
C VAL A 248 -4.59 -10.03 -7.34
N TYR A 249 -3.43 -10.44 -6.86
CA TYR A 249 -2.88 -11.80 -6.95
C TYR A 249 -1.94 -12.03 -5.74
N PRO A 250 -1.51 -13.26 -5.43
CA PRO A 250 -0.65 -13.52 -4.28
C PRO A 250 0.55 -12.56 -4.22
N GLY A 251 0.76 -11.94 -3.08
CA GLY A 251 1.83 -10.95 -2.90
C GLY A 251 1.53 -9.56 -3.45
N PHE A 252 0.37 -9.30 -4.07
CA PHE A 252 -0.03 -7.97 -4.54
C PHE A 252 -1.46 -7.61 -4.11
N TYR A 253 -1.60 -6.54 -3.33
CA TYR A 253 -2.88 -6.07 -2.81
C TYR A 253 -3.17 -4.65 -3.28
N LEU A 254 -4.44 -4.41 -3.61
CA LEU A 254 -4.99 -3.09 -3.85
C LEU A 254 -5.67 -2.61 -2.58
N GLY A 255 -5.31 -1.40 -2.15
CA GLY A 255 -5.76 -0.79 -0.92
C GLY A 255 -6.54 0.51 -1.14
N ARG A 256 -7.46 0.78 -0.23
CA ARG A 256 -8.22 2.03 -0.15
C ARG A 256 -8.10 2.58 1.26
N ALA A 257 -7.67 3.83 1.38
CA ALA A 257 -7.54 4.51 2.66
C ALA A 257 -8.74 5.42 2.91
N TYR A 258 -9.23 5.39 4.15
CA TYR A 258 -10.35 6.19 4.61
C TYR A 258 -9.93 7.00 5.84
N MET A 259 -10.43 8.23 5.93
CA MET A 259 -10.27 9.12 7.08
C MET A 259 -11.66 9.51 7.55
N ASP A 260 -12.00 9.13 8.80
CA ASP A 260 -13.37 9.28 9.33
C ASP A 260 -14.45 8.76 8.35
N ARG A 261 -14.22 7.57 7.77
CA ARG A 261 -15.06 6.90 6.76
C ARG A 261 -15.16 7.59 5.39
N ALA A 262 -14.57 8.76 5.20
CA ALA A 262 -14.45 9.37 3.88
C ALA A 262 -13.28 8.74 3.11
N PHE A 263 -13.50 8.38 1.84
CA PHE A 263 -12.43 7.89 0.97
C PHE A 263 -11.39 8.99 0.71
N VAL A 264 -10.11 8.65 0.84
CA VAL A 264 -9.00 9.60 0.73
C VAL A 264 -8.11 9.27 -0.47
N VAL A 265 -7.59 8.05 -0.54
CA VAL A 265 -6.58 7.67 -1.53
C VAL A 265 -6.55 6.16 -1.76
N ASN A 266 -6.09 5.74 -2.95
CA ASN A 266 -5.75 4.35 -3.22
C ASN A 266 -4.26 4.12 -2.99
N PHE A 267 -3.92 2.90 -2.58
CA PHE A 267 -2.54 2.48 -2.41
C PHE A 267 -2.41 1.03 -2.83
N VAL A 268 -1.18 0.54 -2.88
CA VAL A 268 -0.91 -0.87 -3.14
C VAL A 268 0.12 -1.41 -2.16
N LEU A 269 0.14 -2.73 -2.01
CA LEU A 269 1.15 -3.45 -1.24
C LEU A 269 1.70 -4.61 -2.07
N TYR A 270 3.02 -4.75 -2.09
CA TYR A 270 3.71 -5.75 -2.88
C TYR A 270 4.79 -6.49 -2.10
N ASN A 271 4.80 -7.81 -2.23
CA ASN A 271 5.88 -8.69 -1.81
C ASN A 271 6.27 -9.56 -3.01
N LYS A 272 7.51 -9.39 -3.47
CA LYS A 272 8.02 -10.03 -4.68
C LYS A 272 8.16 -11.53 -4.50
N GLU A 273 8.70 -11.95 -3.36
CA GLU A 273 8.99 -13.33 -3.05
C GLU A 273 7.71 -14.17 -3.03
N ILE A 274 6.66 -13.69 -2.37
CA ILE A 274 5.34 -14.33 -2.33
C ILE A 274 4.73 -14.40 -3.73
N SER A 275 4.80 -13.29 -4.48
CA SER A 275 4.28 -13.22 -5.86
C SER A 275 4.95 -14.25 -6.76
N GLU A 276 6.29 -14.34 -6.76
CA GLU A 276 7.04 -15.28 -7.58
C GLU A 276 6.78 -16.74 -7.19
N GLN A 277 6.73 -17.05 -5.88
CA GLN A 277 6.50 -18.40 -5.39
C GLN A 277 5.10 -18.93 -5.71
N ALA A 278 4.06 -18.09 -5.59
CA ALA A 278 2.67 -18.51 -5.75
C ALA A 278 2.16 -18.42 -7.19
N ARG A 279 2.90 -17.77 -8.11
CA ARG A 279 2.44 -17.43 -9.45
C ARG A 279 1.91 -18.62 -10.25
N GLU A 280 2.70 -19.68 -10.36
CA GLU A 280 2.35 -20.83 -11.19
C GLU A 280 1.06 -21.50 -10.70
N ALA A 281 0.99 -21.77 -9.39
CA ALA A 281 -0.17 -22.41 -8.76
C ALA A 281 -1.43 -21.54 -8.88
N PHE A 282 -1.32 -20.23 -8.64
CA PHE A 282 -2.45 -19.32 -8.76
C PHE A 282 -2.92 -19.14 -10.21
N MET A 283 -2.00 -19.04 -11.17
CA MET A 283 -2.36 -18.97 -12.60
C MET A 283 -3.14 -20.21 -13.06
N LYS A 284 -2.76 -21.39 -12.56
CA LYS A 284 -3.39 -22.67 -12.91
C LYS A 284 -4.73 -22.89 -12.24
N THR A 285 -4.91 -22.43 -10.99
CA THR A 285 -6.07 -22.81 -10.18
C THR A 285 -7.02 -21.65 -9.89
N GLY A 286 -6.53 -20.42 -9.88
CA GLY A 286 -7.26 -19.25 -9.39
C GLY A 286 -7.60 -19.28 -7.91
N LYS A 287 -7.04 -20.23 -7.14
CA LYS A 287 -7.36 -20.45 -5.73
C LYS A 287 -6.26 -19.91 -4.82
N VAL A 288 -6.68 -19.32 -3.73
CA VAL A 288 -5.85 -18.93 -2.58
C VAL A 288 -6.59 -19.26 -1.30
N GLU A 289 -5.88 -19.24 -0.17
CA GLU A 289 -6.51 -19.19 1.13
C GLU A 289 -7.32 -17.88 1.25
N GLU A 290 -8.53 -17.96 1.78
CA GLU A 290 -9.40 -16.81 2.04
C GLU A 290 -9.63 -16.71 3.54
N ASP A 291 -9.10 -15.67 4.17
CA ASP A 291 -9.27 -15.44 5.62
C ASP A 291 -10.60 -14.77 5.94
N CYS A 292 -11.08 -13.95 5.03
CA CYS A 292 -12.28 -13.15 5.22
C CYS A 292 -13.46 -13.71 4.44
N TRP A 293 -14.67 -13.36 4.88
CA TRP A 293 -15.89 -13.82 4.23
C TRP A 293 -16.02 -13.22 2.82
N GLY A 294 -15.94 -14.09 1.80
CA GLY A 294 -16.00 -13.72 0.39
C GLY A 294 -17.37 -13.28 -0.14
N GLY A 295 -18.40 -13.27 0.70
CA GLY A 295 -19.78 -12.98 0.30
C GLY A 295 -20.56 -14.22 -0.13
N THR A 296 -21.81 -14.01 -0.56
CA THR A 296 -22.68 -15.08 -1.06
C THR A 296 -22.51 -15.36 -2.56
N GLN A 297 -22.02 -14.38 -3.32
CA GLN A 297 -21.76 -14.51 -4.75
C GLN A 297 -20.43 -15.24 -4.96
N GLN A 298 -20.50 -16.45 -5.55
CA GLN A 298 -19.30 -17.21 -5.89
C GLN A 298 -18.55 -16.51 -7.02
N ARG A 299 -17.29 -16.12 -6.76
CA ARG A 299 -16.45 -15.48 -7.76
C ARG A 299 -16.05 -16.51 -8.83
N MET A 300 -16.40 -16.24 -10.07
CA MET A 300 -15.88 -17.01 -11.21
C MET A 300 -14.49 -16.47 -11.59
N VAL A 301 -13.46 -16.87 -10.84
CA VAL A 301 -12.10 -16.71 -11.35
C VAL A 301 -11.91 -17.80 -12.40
N GLN A 302 -12.04 -17.44 -13.68
CA GLN A 302 -11.66 -18.35 -14.76
C GLN A 302 -10.15 -18.55 -14.67
N ALA A 303 -9.74 -19.67 -14.06
CA ALA A 303 -8.44 -20.23 -14.30
C ALA A 303 -8.32 -20.53 -15.81
N LYS A 304 -7.11 -20.47 -16.35
CA LYS A 304 -6.89 -20.79 -17.76
C LYS A 304 -7.53 -22.16 -18.03
N ASP A 305 -8.55 -22.20 -18.88
CA ASP A 305 -9.16 -23.45 -19.29
C ASP A 305 -8.01 -24.37 -19.73
N ALA A 306 -7.90 -25.54 -19.09
CA ALA A 306 -7.23 -26.67 -19.69
C ALA A 306 -8.13 -27.15 -20.84
N SER A 307 -8.25 -26.33 -21.89
CA SER A 307 -8.99 -26.70 -23.08
C SER A 307 -8.25 -27.86 -23.75
N HIS A 308 -9.05 -28.88 -24.02
CA HIS A 308 -8.77 -30.10 -24.74
C HIS A 308 -7.60 -30.01 -25.73
N GLY A 309 -6.61 -30.89 -25.53
CA GLY A 309 -5.74 -31.36 -26.60
C GLY A 309 -6.49 -32.26 -27.57
#